data_AF-A0A9P9DUJ1-F1
#
_entry.id   AF-A0A9P9DUJ1-F1
#
_cell.length_a   1.000
_cell.length_b   1.000
_cell.length_c   1.000
_cell.angle_alpha   90.00
_cell.angle_beta   90.00
_cell.angle_gamma   90.00
#
_symmetry.space_group_name_H-M   'P 1'
#
loop_
_entity.id
_entity.type
_entity.pdbx_description
1 polymer ?
#
loop_
_entity_poly.entity_id
_entity_poly.type
_entity_poly.pdbx_seq_one_letter_code
_entity_poly.pdbx_strand_id
1 'polypeptide(L)'
;MKYHSIYLIPTPGNSLEASTATINTLINTIESQFATATRQSPWTLSHRVFQSTPPKPDPNTASTTSSSASPATGAPSPPSLHHLLTLSPLSPDQTYCYIHTTKPASQPLKTEPQSNAPTPQPQPPSTSTPQKDNGTIVAIPNTSRDAHIAMIGGPMSAIWALRQVIAVPAGLSYTAGPFEILIGELRAAKTGPSHSSAAASPGVIISISTVVGSIGEGEDEGALADSGYAWVGGETGEDEEEEVDLDVAREKIGEFWRRIKVEVGRGQVLEAGMRWERGNGVRNDNEREVEAVVRLWCEILKPRV
;
A
#
# COMPACT_ATOMS: atom_id res chain seq x y z
N MET A 1 7.40 -15.37 -6.32
CA MET A 1 7.06 -14.09 -5.65
C MET A 1 6.29 -13.21 -6.62
N LYS A 2 5.25 -12.49 -6.18
CA LYS A 2 4.57 -11.48 -7.01
C LYS A 2 5.01 -10.07 -6.67
N TYR A 3 5.15 -9.22 -7.69
CA TYR A 3 5.27 -7.78 -7.55
C TYR A 3 3.91 -7.13 -7.79
N HIS A 4 3.55 -6.13 -6.98
CA HIS A 4 2.25 -5.46 -7.02
C HIS A 4 2.42 -3.93 -7.21
N SER A 5 1.59 -3.35 -8.07
CA SER A 5 1.33 -1.90 -8.10
C SER A 5 -0.15 -1.63 -7.97
N ILE A 6 -0.52 -0.60 -7.21
CA ILE A 6 -1.91 -0.18 -7.03
C ILE A 6 -2.09 1.24 -7.53
N TYR A 7 -3.14 1.44 -8.29
CA TYR A 7 -3.58 2.71 -8.85
C TYR A 7 -4.95 3.07 -8.26
N LEU A 8 -5.06 4.25 -7.69
CA LEU A 8 -6.33 4.82 -7.26
C LEU A 8 -6.68 5.98 -8.18
N ILE A 9 -7.85 5.87 -8.80
CA ILE A 9 -8.48 6.89 -9.64
C ILE A 9 -9.57 7.57 -8.81
N PRO A 10 -9.33 8.80 -8.31
CA PRO A 10 -10.36 9.54 -7.59
C PRO A 10 -11.50 9.91 -8.53
N THR A 11 -12.74 9.81 -8.06
CA THR A 11 -13.90 10.28 -8.83
C THR A 11 -14.35 11.67 -8.39
N PRO A 12 -14.66 12.57 -9.34
CA PRO A 12 -15.10 13.92 -9.00
C PRO A 12 -16.41 13.87 -8.22
N GLY A 13 -16.45 14.59 -7.10
CA GLY A 13 -17.64 14.66 -6.24
C GLY A 13 -17.99 13.36 -5.51
N ASN A 14 -17.10 12.37 -5.48
CA ASN A 14 -17.34 11.04 -4.90
C ASN A 14 -18.59 10.35 -5.48
N SER A 15 -18.84 10.52 -6.78
CA SER A 15 -20.03 9.98 -7.47
C SER A 15 -19.87 8.51 -7.80
N LEU A 16 -20.89 7.71 -7.45
CA LEU A 16 -21.01 6.30 -7.79
C LEU A 16 -21.08 6.11 -9.32
N GLU A 17 -21.87 6.94 -10.00
CA GLU A 17 -22.05 6.87 -11.45
C GLU A 17 -20.73 7.10 -12.20
N ALA A 18 -19.95 8.11 -11.78
CA ALA A 18 -18.63 8.38 -12.37
C ALA A 18 -17.65 7.21 -12.17
N SER A 19 -17.75 6.51 -11.04
CA SER A 19 -16.91 5.35 -10.73
C SER A 19 -17.29 4.16 -11.58
N THR A 20 -18.59 3.90 -11.73
CA THR A 20 -19.13 2.87 -12.61
C THR A 20 -18.75 3.11 -14.07
N ALA A 21 -18.88 4.36 -14.56
CA ALA A 21 -18.45 4.71 -15.91
C ALA A 21 -16.96 4.44 -16.14
N THR A 22 -16.11 4.85 -15.18
CA THR A 22 -14.67 4.59 -15.22
C THR A 22 -14.34 3.09 -15.27
N ILE A 23 -15.03 2.27 -14.47
CA ILE A 23 -14.85 0.81 -14.48
C ILE A 23 -15.23 0.22 -15.83
N ASN A 24 -16.38 0.60 -16.40
CA ASN A 24 -16.81 0.10 -17.70
C ASN A 24 -15.81 0.46 -18.81
N THR A 25 -15.27 1.67 -18.78
CA THR A 25 -14.21 2.10 -19.69
C THR A 25 -12.96 1.23 -19.54
N LEU A 26 -12.50 0.97 -18.31
CA LEU A 26 -11.33 0.11 -18.06
C LEU A 26 -11.54 -1.33 -18.54
N ILE A 27 -12.73 -1.90 -18.29
CA ILE A 27 -13.10 -3.24 -18.77
C ILE A 27 -12.98 -3.31 -20.29
N ASN A 28 -13.65 -2.39 -21.00
CA ASN A 28 -13.64 -2.36 -22.46
C ASN A 28 -12.21 -2.19 -23.00
N THR A 29 -11.36 -1.40 -22.35
CA THR A 29 -9.97 -1.23 -22.75
C THR A 29 -9.14 -2.49 -22.51
N ILE A 30 -9.30 -3.17 -21.38
CA ILE A 30 -8.58 -4.43 -21.11
C ILE A 30 -8.99 -5.50 -22.13
N GLU A 31 -10.30 -5.67 -22.36
CA GLU A 31 -10.84 -6.69 -23.26
C GLU A 31 -10.51 -6.42 -24.73
N SER A 32 -10.32 -5.15 -25.14
CA SER A 32 -9.93 -4.79 -26.50
C SER A 32 -8.43 -4.78 -26.75
N GLN A 33 -7.61 -4.41 -25.76
CA GLN A 33 -6.15 -4.33 -25.90
C GLN A 33 -5.45 -5.67 -25.67
N PHE A 34 -6.05 -6.58 -24.90
CA PHE A 34 -5.43 -7.84 -24.52
C PHE A 34 -6.32 -9.02 -24.90
N ALA A 35 -6.02 -9.64 -26.05
CA ALA A 35 -6.77 -10.80 -26.55
C ALA A 35 -6.78 -12.00 -25.58
N THR A 36 -5.78 -12.10 -24.70
CA THR A 36 -5.66 -13.14 -23.67
C THR A 36 -6.35 -12.78 -22.36
N ALA A 37 -7.04 -11.63 -22.27
CA ALA A 37 -7.74 -11.22 -21.07
C ALA A 37 -8.89 -12.17 -20.77
N THR A 38 -8.83 -12.84 -19.63
CA THR A 38 -9.87 -13.73 -19.15
C THR A 38 -10.36 -13.27 -17.78
N ARG A 39 -11.67 -13.22 -17.60
CA ARG A 39 -12.30 -12.79 -16.35
C ARG A 39 -12.25 -13.93 -15.33
N GLN A 40 -11.81 -13.62 -14.12
CA GLN A 40 -11.67 -14.55 -13.00
C GLN A 40 -12.79 -14.36 -11.98
N SER A 41 -12.74 -15.13 -10.89
CA SER A 41 -13.68 -15.00 -9.77
C SER A 41 -13.66 -13.58 -9.18
N PRO A 42 -14.82 -13.04 -8.77
CA PRO A 42 -14.88 -11.72 -8.15
C PRO A 42 -14.08 -11.68 -6.84
N TRP A 43 -13.64 -10.49 -6.47
CA TRP A 43 -12.89 -10.25 -5.24
C TRP A 43 -13.57 -9.22 -4.35
N THR A 44 -13.17 -9.17 -3.09
CA THR A 44 -13.71 -8.19 -2.13
C THR A 44 -12.60 -7.54 -1.30
N LEU A 45 -12.89 -6.31 -0.87
CA LEU A 45 -12.06 -5.52 0.04
C LEU A 45 -12.92 -5.00 1.19
N SER A 46 -12.41 -5.11 2.41
CA SER A 46 -12.91 -4.33 3.54
C SER A 46 -11.74 -3.65 4.22
N HIS A 47 -11.83 -2.33 4.37
CA HIS A 47 -10.80 -1.52 4.99
C HIS A 47 -11.42 -0.57 6.01
N ARG A 48 -10.88 -0.59 7.24
CA ARG A 48 -11.27 0.32 8.31
C ARG A 48 -10.02 0.98 8.87
N VAL A 49 -10.11 2.28 9.14
CA VAL A 49 -9.02 3.03 9.75
C VAL A 49 -9.49 3.65 11.04
N PHE A 50 -8.79 3.33 12.12
CA PHE A 50 -8.87 4.04 13.38
C PHE A 50 -7.66 4.97 13.50
N GLN A 51 -7.89 6.15 14.05
CA GLN A 51 -6.85 7.14 14.30
C GLN A 51 -6.70 7.36 15.80
N SER A 52 -5.47 7.48 16.28
CA SER A 52 -5.21 7.78 17.68
C SER A 52 -5.79 9.15 18.03
N THR A 53 -6.52 9.25 19.13
CA THR A 53 -6.98 10.53 19.68
C THR A 53 -5.87 11.14 20.54
N PRO A 54 -5.45 12.39 20.28
CA PRO A 54 -4.48 13.05 21.15
C PRO A 54 -5.10 13.19 22.56
N PRO A 55 -4.29 13.03 23.62
CA PRO A 55 -4.76 13.27 24.98
C PRO A 55 -5.32 14.69 25.08
N LYS A 56 -6.46 14.85 25.76
CA LYS A 56 -6.99 16.17 26.03
C LYS A 56 -5.96 16.92 26.88
N PRO A 57 -5.59 18.17 26.53
CA PRO A 57 -4.65 18.92 27.33
C PRO A 57 -5.21 19.07 28.75
N ASP A 58 -4.42 18.70 29.76
CA ASP A 58 -4.85 18.79 31.14
C ASP A 58 -5.08 20.27 31.49
N PRO A 59 -6.29 20.65 31.97
CA PRO A 59 -6.61 22.04 32.28
C PRO A 59 -5.72 22.63 33.37
N ASN A 60 -5.14 21.79 34.23
CA ASN A 60 -4.23 22.19 35.31
C ASN A 60 -2.80 22.51 34.86
N THR A 61 -2.41 22.12 33.64
CA THR A 61 -1.09 22.46 33.06
C THR A 61 -1.11 23.73 32.21
N ALA A 62 -2.26 24.41 32.08
CA ALA A 62 -2.41 25.61 31.25
C ALA A 62 -1.88 26.91 31.90
N SER A 63 -1.32 26.87 33.12
CA SER A 63 -1.07 28.09 33.92
C SER A 63 0.31 28.20 34.57
N THR A 64 1.38 27.69 33.97
CA THR A 64 2.75 28.00 34.45
C THR A 64 3.78 28.07 33.30
N THR A 65 3.67 29.12 32.49
CA THR A 65 4.77 29.59 31.63
C THR A 65 5.10 31.04 31.97
N SER A 66 5.72 31.25 33.12
CA SER A 66 6.57 32.43 33.35
C SER A 66 8.03 32.08 33.04
N SER A 67 8.50 32.66 31.94
CA SER A 67 9.88 33.07 31.63
C SER A 67 11.01 32.03 31.53
N SER A 68 11.61 32.00 30.32
CA SER A 68 13.04 31.76 30.01
C SER A 68 13.52 30.41 29.47
N ALA A 69 12.64 29.58 28.90
CA ALA A 69 13.06 28.58 27.92
C ALA A 69 12.29 28.81 26.61
N SER A 70 13.03 28.99 25.51
CA SER A 70 12.47 29.26 24.17
C SER A 70 11.31 28.32 23.84
N PRO A 71 10.23 28.83 23.23
CA PRO A 71 9.13 27.99 22.78
C PRO A 71 9.65 27.11 21.65
N ALA A 72 10.03 25.88 21.96
CA ALA A 72 10.14 24.85 20.95
C ALA A 72 8.77 24.81 20.28
N THR A 73 8.74 25.25 19.03
CA THR A 73 7.57 25.37 18.15
C THR A 73 7.12 23.96 17.76
N GLY A 74 6.74 23.17 18.77
CA GLY A 74 6.48 21.75 18.68
C GLY A 74 5.18 21.52 17.95
N ALA A 75 5.27 21.36 16.63
CA ALA A 75 4.15 20.91 15.82
C ALA A 75 3.56 19.64 16.47
N PRO A 76 2.22 19.52 16.57
CA PRO A 76 1.59 18.33 17.14
C PRO A 76 2.09 17.10 16.37
N SER A 77 2.49 16.06 17.11
CA SER A 77 2.90 14.81 16.49
C SER A 77 1.77 14.31 15.57
N PRO A 78 2.08 13.86 14.35
CA PRO A 78 1.09 13.20 13.51
C PRO A 78 0.45 12.04 14.27
N PRO A 79 -0.86 11.80 14.08
CA PRO A 79 -1.58 10.74 14.75
C PRO A 79 -1.20 9.38 14.17
N SER A 80 -1.17 8.36 15.03
CA SER A 80 -0.99 6.97 14.60
C SER A 80 -2.27 6.45 13.97
N LEU A 81 -2.13 5.56 12.99
CA LEU A 81 -3.26 4.91 12.30
C LEU A 81 -3.25 3.40 12.56
N HIS A 82 -4.41 2.84 12.83
CA HIS A 82 -4.63 1.41 12.94
C HIS A 82 -5.58 0.99 11.81
N HIS A 83 -5.02 0.30 10.83
CA HIS A 83 -5.72 -0.22 9.66
C HIS A 83 -6.15 -1.66 9.94
N LEU A 84 -7.40 -1.99 9.61
CA LEU A 84 -7.88 -3.36 9.52
C LEU A 84 -8.23 -3.61 8.05
N LEU A 85 -7.54 -4.56 7.43
CA LEU A 85 -7.63 -4.87 6.01
C LEU A 85 -8.03 -6.34 5.81
N THR A 86 -9.16 -6.57 5.15
CA THR A 86 -9.54 -7.89 4.61
C THR A 86 -9.48 -7.79 3.08
N LEU A 87 -8.71 -8.66 2.44
CA LEU A 87 -8.51 -8.67 0.99
C LEU A 87 -8.58 -10.12 0.48
N SER A 88 -9.66 -10.47 -0.23
CA SER A 88 -9.93 -11.87 -0.57
C SER A 88 -8.88 -12.55 -1.46
N PRO A 89 -8.21 -11.88 -2.43
CA PRO A 89 -7.15 -12.50 -3.20
C PRO A 89 -5.86 -12.77 -2.42
N LEU A 90 -5.66 -12.06 -1.30
CA LEU A 90 -4.48 -12.23 -0.45
C LEU A 90 -4.70 -13.34 0.58
N SER A 91 -5.81 -13.30 1.30
CA SER A 91 -6.25 -14.38 2.19
C SER A 91 -7.75 -14.23 2.49
N PRO A 92 -8.59 -15.22 2.15
CA PRO A 92 -10.03 -15.14 2.38
C PRO A 92 -10.40 -15.23 3.87
N ASP A 93 -9.55 -15.86 4.68
CA ASP A 93 -9.85 -16.21 6.07
C ASP A 93 -9.12 -15.33 7.09
N GLN A 94 -8.36 -14.34 6.63
CA GLN A 94 -7.57 -13.47 7.50
C GLN A 94 -7.94 -12.00 7.34
N THR A 95 -7.82 -11.27 8.45
CA THR A 95 -7.78 -9.82 8.48
C THR A 95 -6.42 -9.38 8.98
N TYR A 96 -5.82 -8.44 8.27
CA TYR A 96 -4.53 -7.87 8.63
C TYR A 96 -4.72 -6.58 9.41
N CYS A 97 -4.14 -6.52 10.60
CA CYS A 97 -4.05 -5.34 11.45
C CYS A 97 -2.69 -4.69 11.23
N TYR A 98 -2.68 -3.48 10.67
CA TYR A 98 -1.46 -2.70 10.45
C TYR A 98 -1.49 -1.43 11.29
N ILE A 99 -0.52 -1.29 12.19
CA ILE A 99 -0.35 -0.08 13.01
C ILE A 99 0.76 0.75 12.40
N HIS A 100 0.38 1.87 11.78
CA HIS A 100 1.27 2.89 11.26
C HIS A 100 1.58 3.89 12.38
N THR A 101 2.77 3.79 12.97
CA THR A 101 3.28 4.79 13.90
C THR A 101 4.10 5.82 13.15
N THR A 102 3.63 7.07 13.12
CA THR A 102 4.43 8.17 12.60
C THR A 102 5.46 8.56 13.66
N LYS A 103 6.75 8.25 13.44
CA LYS A 103 7.79 8.73 14.36
C LYS A 103 7.81 10.25 14.32
N PRO A 104 7.79 10.95 15.48
CA PRO A 104 8.05 12.37 15.49
C PRO A 104 9.42 12.60 14.84
N ALA A 105 9.53 13.58 13.95
CA ALA A 105 10.79 13.94 13.33
C ALA A 105 11.77 14.27 14.46
N SER A 106 12.65 13.33 14.79
CA SER A 106 13.73 13.56 15.72
C SER A 106 14.59 14.62 15.06
N GLN A 107 14.48 15.86 15.53
CA GLN A 107 15.34 16.93 15.07
C GLN A 107 16.79 16.44 15.19
N PRO A 108 17.64 16.65 14.17
CA PRO A 108 19.03 16.28 14.26
C PRO A 108 19.58 16.93 15.53
N LEU A 109 20.08 16.11 16.46
CA LEU A 109 20.76 16.61 17.64
C LEU A 109 21.80 17.61 17.14
N LYS A 110 21.62 18.88 17.52
CA LYS A 110 22.52 19.96 17.14
C LYS A 110 23.92 19.51 17.53
N THR A 111 24.73 19.22 16.52
CA THR A 111 26.12 18.83 16.69
C THR A 111 26.80 19.93 17.50
N GLU A 112 27.54 19.46 18.49
CA GLU A 112 28.42 20.19 19.40
C GLU A 112 29.16 21.35 18.69
N PRO A 113 29.33 22.52 19.33
CA PRO A 113 30.01 23.65 18.71
C PRO A 113 31.47 23.30 18.41
N GLN A 114 31.74 22.94 17.17
CA GLN A 114 33.08 22.68 16.66
C GLN A 114 33.84 24.01 16.59
N SER A 115 34.87 24.13 17.43
CA SER A 115 35.78 25.27 17.51
C SER A 115 36.44 25.54 16.15
N ASN A 116 36.55 26.82 15.80
CA ASN A 116 36.95 27.36 14.50
C ASN A 116 38.36 26.93 14.05
N ALA A 117 38.43 26.31 12.86
CA ALA A 117 39.57 26.43 11.95
C ALA A 117 39.03 26.66 10.51
N PRO A 118 39.50 27.67 9.76
CA PRO A 118 38.92 28.04 8.48
C PRO A 118 39.49 27.21 7.33
N THR A 119 38.66 26.38 6.71
CA THR A 119 38.86 25.98 5.30
C THR A 119 37.47 25.76 4.66
N PRO A 120 37.09 26.53 3.62
CA PRO A 120 35.81 26.38 2.96
C PRO A 120 35.87 25.21 1.98
N GLN A 121 35.17 24.11 2.28
CA GLN A 121 34.93 23.03 1.34
C GLN A 121 33.42 22.94 1.05
N PRO A 122 32.98 22.91 -0.22
CA PRO A 122 31.57 22.81 -0.56
C PRO A 122 31.03 21.45 -0.12
N GLN A 123 30.11 21.44 0.85
CA GLN A 123 29.39 20.24 1.25
C GLN A 123 28.38 19.86 0.14
N PRO A 124 28.39 18.60 -0.35
CA PRO A 124 27.37 18.11 -1.26
C PRO A 124 25.99 18.09 -0.57
N PRO A 125 24.90 18.26 -1.32
CA PRO A 125 23.55 18.23 -0.77
C PRO A 125 23.28 16.85 -0.14
N SER A 126 23.04 16.83 1.17
CA SER A 126 22.60 15.64 1.87
C SER A 126 21.22 15.21 1.36
N THR A 127 21.20 14.15 0.56
CA THR A 127 19.99 13.45 0.15
C THR A 127 19.37 12.82 1.39
N SER A 128 18.26 13.39 1.86
CA SER A 128 17.45 12.80 2.92
C SER A 128 16.88 11.47 2.41
N THR A 129 17.46 10.35 2.83
CA THR A 129 16.85 9.04 2.60
C THR A 129 15.48 9.01 3.29
N PRO A 130 14.38 8.67 2.58
CA PRO A 130 13.05 8.67 3.16
C PRO A 130 12.98 7.71 4.35
N GLN A 131 12.49 8.22 5.46
CA GLN A 131 12.44 7.57 6.77
C GLN A 131 11.67 6.24 6.67
N LYS A 132 12.27 5.17 7.23
CA LYS A 132 11.72 3.81 7.21
C LYS A 132 10.44 3.73 8.05
N ASP A 133 9.30 3.51 7.39
CA ASP A 133 7.99 3.31 8.06
C ASP A 133 7.94 1.93 8.72
N ASN A 134 8.34 1.87 10.00
CA ASN A 134 8.39 0.65 10.81
C ASN A 134 7.02 0.34 11.45
N GLY A 135 5.97 0.22 10.65
CA GLY A 135 4.67 -0.24 11.18
C GLY A 135 4.65 -1.76 11.42
N THR A 136 3.89 -2.19 12.43
CA THR A 136 3.72 -3.62 12.77
C THR A 136 2.47 -4.19 12.10
N ILE A 137 2.59 -5.37 11.50
CA ILE A 137 1.48 -6.11 10.89
C ILE A 137 1.21 -7.38 11.71
N VAL A 138 -0.05 -7.62 12.02
CA VAL A 138 -0.54 -8.84 12.66
C VAL A 138 -1.70 -9.39 11.84
N ALA A 139 -1.72 -10.69 11.59
CA ALA A 139 -2.88 -11.36 11.00
C ALA A 139 -3.78 -11.94 12.10
N ILE A 140 -5.08 -11.72 11.98
CA ILE A 140 -6.10 -12.34 12.85
C ILE A 140 -7.11 -13.12 11.98
N PRO A 141 -7.73 -14.20 12.50
CA PRO A 141 -8.80 -14.89 11.79
C PRO A 141 -9.98 -13.95 11.51
N ASN A 142 -10.57 -14.06 10.33
CA ASN A 142 -11.70 -13.23 9.91
C ASN A 142 -12.92 -13.40 10.84
N THR A 143 -13.10 -14.58 11.44
CA THR A 143 -14.12 -14.84 12.47
C THR A 143 -13.96 -13.99 13.73
N SER A 144 -12.74 -13.54 14.04
CA SER A 144 -12.44 -12.67 15.19
C SER A 144 -12.47 -11.18 14.85
N ARG A 145 -12.63 -10.83 13.57
CA ARG A 145 -12.55 -9.45 13.07
C ARG A 145 -13.56 -8.52 13.75
N ASP A 146 -14.82 -8.93 13.80
CA ASP A 146 -15.89 -8.06 14.29
C ASP A 146 -15.80 -7.86 15.81
N ALA A 147 -15.36 -8.88 16.55
CA ALA A 147 -15.04 -8.77 17.97
C ALA A 147 -13.87 -7.78 18.22
N HIS A 148 -12.82 -7.84 17.41
CA HIS A 148 -11.70 -6.91 17.47
C HIS A 148 -12.14 -5.46 17.15
N ILE A 149 -12.98 -5.27 16.13
CA ILE A 149 -13.57 -3.96 15.80
C ILE A 149 -14.40 -3.42 16.98
N ALA A 150 -15.25 -4.25 17.59
CA ALA A 150 -16.08 -3.86 18.73
C ALA A 150 -15.23 -3.48 19.95
N MET A 151 -14.14 -4.19 20.19
CA MET A 151 -13.19 -3.88 21.26
C MET A 151 -12.51 -2.52 21.06
N ILE A 152 -12.06 -2.21 19.84
CA ILE A 152 -11.44 -0.91 19.53
C ILE A 152 -12.49 0.22 19.60
N GLY A 153 -13.65 0.01 18.98
CA GLY A 153 -14.70 1.02 18.88
C GLY A 153 -15.49 1.27 20.16
N GLY A 154 -15.48 0.33 21.12
CA GLY A 154 -16.13 0.47 22.41
C GLY A 154 -15.13 0.81 23.51
N PRO A 155 -14.56 -0.19 24.21
CA PRO A 155 -13.60 0.02 25.31
C PRO A 155 -12.41 0.94 25.00
N MET A 156 -11.88 0.93 23.77
CA MET A 156 -10.72 1.74 23.40
C MET A 156 -11.07 3.05 22.67
N SER A 157 -12.35 3.42 22.60
CA SER A 157 -12.80 4.63 21.89
C SER A 157 -12.20 5.93 22.40
N ALA A 158 -11.74 5.96 23.66
CA ALA A 158 -11.07 7.11 24.25
C ALA A 158 -9.69 7.40 23.62
N ILE A 159 -9.02 6.37 23.08
CA ILE A 159 -7.68 6.45 22.47
C ILE A 159 -7.70 6.18 20.96
N TRP A 160 -8.76 5.59 20.42
CA TRP A 160 -8.94 5.29 19.00
C TRP A 160 -10.30 5.78 18.50
N ALA A 161 -10.29 6.61 17.46
CA ALA A 161 -11.50 7.05 16.77
C ALA A 161 -11.58 6.40 15.39
N LEU A 162 -12.73 5.78 15.05
CA LEU A 162 -12.99 5.32 13.69
C LEU A 162 -13.05 6.54 12.76
N ARG A 163 -12.21 6.56 11.73
CA ARG A 163 -12.12 7.65 10.76
C ARG A 163 -12.69 7.31 9.40
N GLN A 164 -12.49 6.08 8.95
CA GLN A 164 -12.80 5.70 7.59
C GLN A 164 -13.21 4.25 7.52
N VAL A 165 -14.21 3.99 6.68
CA VAL A 165 -14.66 2.65 6.30
C VAL A 165 -14.82 2.64 4.79
N ILE A 166 -13.97 1.89 4.12
CA ILE A 166 -13.99 1.67 2.67
C ILE A 166 -14.23 0.19 2.39
N ALA A 167 -14.96 -0.12 1.34
CA ALA A 167 -15.10 -1.48 0.85
C ALA A 167 -15.16 -1.54 -0.68
N VAL A 168 -14.76 -2.69 -1.23
CA VAL A 168 -15.09 -3.14 -2.59
C VAL A 168 -15.98 -4.36 -2.42
N PRO A 169 -17.31 -4.23 -2.56
CA PRO A 169 -18.22 -5.35 -2.30
C PRO A 169 -18.23 -6.39 -3.42
N ALA A 170 -17.94 -5.99 -4.66
CA ALA A 170 -17.97 -6.86 -5.84
C ALA A 170 -16.91 -6.40 -6.85
N GLY A 171 -15.66 -6.70 -6.57
CA GLY A 171 -14.53 -6.41 -7.44
C GLY A 171 -14.46 -7.39 -8.61
N LEU A 172 -13.87 -6.93 -9.71
CA LEU A 172 -13.60 -7.70 -10.91
C LEU A 172 -12.14 -8.13 -10.94
N SER A 173 -11.89 -9.36 -11.35
CA SER A 173 -10.55 -9.91 -11.49
C SER A 173 -10.35 -10.33 -12.94
N TYR A 174 -9.18 -10.05 -13.51
CA TYR A 174 -8.77 -10.46 -14.84
C TYR A 174 -7.37 -11.07 -14.80
N THR A 175 -7.11 -12.02 -15.68
CA THR A 175 -5.75 -12.45 -16.03
C THR A 175 -5.50 -12.12 -17.49
N ALA A 176 -4.39 -11.43 -17.78
CA ALA A 176 -3.97 -11.07 -19.13
C ALA A 176 -2.48 -11.36 -19.29
N GLY A 177 -2.15 -12.51 -19.86
CA GLY A 177 -0.76 -12.98 -19.95
C GLY A 177 -0.16 -13.20 -18.55
N PRO A 178 1.00 -12.61 -18.21
CA PRO A 178 1.62 -12.75 -16.89
C PRO A 178 1.03 -11.81 -15.83
N PHE A 179 0.00 -11.03 -16.17
CA PHE A 179 -0.60 -10.05 -15.27
C PHE A 179 -1.91 -10.55 -14.67
N GLU A 180 -2.04 -10.35 -13.36
CA GLU A 180 -3.30 -10.45 -12.62
C GLU A 180 -3.76 -9.03 -12.25
N ILE A 181 -5.01 -8.71 -12.61
CA ILE A 181 -5.57 -7.37 -12.53
C ILE A 181 -6.83 -7.42 -11.69
N LEU A 182 -6.89 -6.61 -10.64
CA LEU A 182 -8.03 -6.47 -9.76
C LEU A 182 -8.60 -5.05 -9.93
N ILE A 183 -9.85 -4.93 -10.34
CA ILE A 183 -10.56 -3.66 -10.51
C ILE A 183 -11.70 -3.60 -9.51
N GLY A 184 -11.88 -2.48 -8.81
CA GLY A 184 -12.93 -2.34 -7.80
C GLY A 184 -13.44 -0.92 -7.65
N GLU A 185 -14.75 -0.79 -7.46
CA GLU A 185 -15.36 0.46 -7.02
C GLU A 185 -15.18 0.59 -5.50
N LEU A 186 -14.52 1.67 -5.06
CA LEU A 186 -14.41 1.96 -3.63
C LEU A 186 -15.73 2.56 -3.15
N ARG A 187 -16.31 1.99 -2.10
CA ARG A 187 -17.49 2.54 -1.43
C ARG A 187 -17.13 2.99 -0.03
N ALA A 188 -17.32 4.27 0.25
CA ALA A 188 -17.15 4.82 1.57
C ALA A 188 -18.47 4.73 2.35
N ALA A 189 -18.43 4.11 3.52
CA ALA A 189 -19.55 4.14 4.46
C ALA A 189 -19.42 5.37 5.37
N LYS A 190 -20.50 6.14 5.52
CA LYS A 190 -20.55 7.22 6.50
C LYS A 190 -20.54 6.65 7.91
N THR A 191 -19.65 7.18 8.75
CA THR A 191 -19.58 6.88 10.17
C THR A 191 -20.51 7.84 10.92
N GLY A 192 -21.75 7.45 11.20
CA GLY A 192 -22.70 8.27 11.96
C GLY A 192 -24.15 7.77 11.90
N PRO A 193 -25.01 8.20 12.83
CA PRO A 193 -26.38 7.66 13.00
C PRO A 193 -27.36 7.95 11.86
N SER A 194 -27.00 8.79 10.88
CA SER A 194 -27.84 9.16 9.72
C SER A 194 -27.51 8.31 8.49
N HIS A 195 -27.94 7.04 8.49
CA HIS A 195 -27.61 6.03 7.48
C HIS A 195 -28.46 6.06 6.18
N SER A 196 -29.27 7.07 5.92
CA SER A 196 -30.21 7.06 4.77
C SER A 196 -29.69 7.65 3.46
N SER A 197 -28.46 8.18 3.40
CA SER A 197 -27.92 8.73 2.15
C SER A 197 -27.18 7.68 1.32
N ALA A 198 -27.34 7.72 -0.01
CA ALA A 198 -26.61 6.88 -0.97
C ALA A 198 -25.09 6.80 -0.66
N ALA A 199 -24.51 5.61 -0.84
CA ALA A 199 -23.09 5.37 -0.61
C ALA A 199 -22.25 6.28 -1.52
N ALA A 200 -21.29 6.99 -0.93
CA ALA A 200 -20.32 7.78 -1.69
C ALA A 200 -19.25 6.85 -2.25
N SER A 201 -18.79 7.12 -3.48
CA SER A 201 -17.71 6.38 -4.09
C SER A 201 -16.47 7.25 -4.20
N PRO A 202 -15.44 7.07 -3.36
CA PRO A 202 -14.22 7.89 -3.44
C PRO A 202 -13.44 7.71 -4.74
N GLY A 203 -13.65 6.60 -5.46
CA GLY A 203 -12.86 6.30 -6.63
C GLY A 203 -12.95 4.86 -7.11
N VAL A 204 -12.14 4.56 -8.13
CA VAL A 204 -11.88 3.22 -8.64
C VAL A 204 -10.45 2.83 -8.25
N ILE A 205 -10.29 1.62 -7.71
CA ILE A 205 -8.98 1.06 -7.40
C ILE A 205 -8.63 -0.05 -8.39
N ILE A 206 -7.37 -0.09 -8.79
CA ILE A 206 -6.81 -1.07 -9.71
C ILE A 206 -5.54 -1.61 -9.09
N SER A 207 -5.45 -2.91 -8.86
CA SER A 207 -4.19 -3.57 -8.49
C SER A 207 -3.73 -4.42 -9.65
N ILE A 208 -2.50 -4.21 -10.08
CA ILE A 208 -1.84 -4.99 -11.13
C ILE A 208 -0.71 -5.75 -10.47
N SER A 209 -0.61 -7.04 -10.75
CA SER A 209 0.45 -7.88 -10.21
C SER A 209 0.99 -8.84 -11.23
N THR A 210 2.24 -9.23 -11.06
CA THR A 210 2.93 -10.18 -11.94
C THR A 210 3.92 -11.01 -11.15
N VAL A 211 4.21 -12.22 -11.61
CA VAL A 211 5.21 -13.09 -10.98
C VAL A 211 6.59 -12.63 -11.42
N VAL A 212 7.48 -12.35 -10.48
CA VAL A 212 8.86 -11.96 -10.81
C VAL A 212 9.58 -13.16 -11.42
N GLY A 213 10.36 -12.94 -12.49
CA GLY A 213 11.03 -14.01 -13.26
C GLY A 213 10.16 -14.63 -14.36
N SER A 214 8.83 -14.44 -14.35
CA SER A 214 7.97 -14.96 -15.43
C SER A 214 8.00 -14.13 -16.71
N ILE A 215 8.71 -12.99 -16.71
CA ILE A 215 8.76 -12.03 -17.83
C ILE A 215 10.13 -12.08 -18.54
N GLY A 216 10.96 -13.08 -18.23
CA GLY A 216 12.27 -13.26 -18.86
C GLY A 216 12.17 -13.42 -20.37
N GLU A 217 13.17 -12.90 -21.08
CA GLU A 217 13.31 -12.74 -22.53
C GLU A 217 13.40 -14.07 -23.31
N GLY A 218 12.47 -14.99 -23.06
CA GLY A 218 12.37 -16.29 -23.70
C GLY A 218 11.59 -16.28 -25.02
N GLU A 219 11.46 -15.13 -25.68
CA GLU A 219 11.15 -15.09 -27.13
C GLU A 219 12.43 -15.33 -27.93
N ASP A 220 13.21 -16.35 -27.57
CA ASP A 220 14.10 -17.00 -28.53
C ASP A 220 13.26 -18.04 -29.27
N GLU A 221 12.62 -17.54 -30.31
CA GLU A 221 11.84 -18.27 -31.29
C GLU A 221 12.76 -19.22 -32.07
N GLY A 222 13.18 -20.35 -31.47
CA GLY A 222 13.92 -21.36 -32.23
C GLY A 222 14.77 -22.37 -31.48
N ALA A 223 14.16 -23.32 -30.74
CA ALA A 223 14.80 -24.61 -30.50
C ALA A 223 13.79 -25.73 -30.21
N LEU A 224 13.15 -26.21 -31.27
CA LEU A 224 12.74 -27.61 -31.34
C LEU A 224 14.01 -28.48 -31.42
N ALA A 225 14.55 -28.93 -30.30
CA ALA A 225 15.48 -30.06 -30.28
C ALA A 225 15.51 -30.73 -28.90
N ASP A 226 14.72 -31.79 -28.80
CA ASP A 226 15.09 -33.06 -28.17
C ASP A 226 16.51 -33.12 -27.57
N SER A 227 16.62 -33.05 -26.25
CA SER A 227 17.78 -33.58 -25.54
C SER A 227 17.41 -33.95 -24.12
N GLY A 228 16.93 -35.18 -23.96
CA GLY A 228 17.05 -35.86 -22.68
C GLY A 228 18.50 -36.27 -22.47
N TYR A 229 19.22 -35.63 -21.55
CA TYR A 229 20.31 -36.27 -20.82
C TYR A 229 20.52 -35.59 -19.46
N ALA A 230 20.49 -36.43 -18.43
CA ALA A 230 20.73 -36.07 -17.04
C ALA A 230 22.13 -35.51 -16.84
N TRP A 231 22.24 -34.27 -16.37
CA TRP A 231 23.49 -33.70 -15.88
C TRP A 231 23.52 -33.82 -14.34
N VAL A 232 24.12 -34.91 -13.87
CA VAL A 232 24.57 -35.06 -12.49
C VAL A 232 26.03 -34.58 -12.47
N GLY A 233 26.22 -33.27 -12.33
CA GLY A 233 27.53 -32.63 -12.22
C GLY A 233 27.49 -31.64 -11.07
N GLY A 234 27.98 -32.05 -9.91
CA GLY A 234 28.13 -31.18 -8.76
C GLY A 234 29.21 -30.15 -9.02
N GLU A 235 28.80 -28.89 -9.16
CA GLU A 235 29.67 -27.75 -9.01
C GLU A 235 29.13 -26.92 -7.85
N THR A 236 30.02 -26.68 -6.88
CA THR A 236 29.82 -25.80 -5.73
C THR A 236 29.88 -24.37 -6.28
N GLY A 237 28.84 -24.00 -7.03
CA GLY A 237 28.69 -22.65 -7.55
C GLY A 237 28.45 -21.71 -6.39
N GLU A 238 29.31 -20.70 -6.29
CA GLU A 238 29.11 -19.55 -5.42
C GLU A 238 27.67 -19.06 -5.60
N ASP A 239 26.95 -18.90 -4.48
CA ASP A 239 25.60 -18.34 -4.44
C ASP A 239 25.65 -16.90 -4.98
N GLU A 240 25.72 -16.73 -6.30
CA GLU A 240 25.31 -15.50 -6.95
C GLU A 240 23.83 -15.36 -6.64
N GLU A 241 23.55 -14.57 -5.59
CA GLU A 241 22.22 -14.11 -5.25
C GLU A 241 21.60 -13.51 -6.51
N GLU A 242 20.84 -14.32 -7.25
CA GLU A 242 20.12 -13.94 -8.45
C GLU A 242 19.29 -12.71 -8.07
N GLU A 243 19.76 -11.54 -8.49
CA GLU A 243 19.19 -10.27 -8.08
C GLU A 243 17.80 -10.20 -8.70
N VAL A 244 16.80 -10.55 -7.90
CA VAL A 244 15.40 -10.59 -8.32
C VAL A 244 15.06 -9.28 -9.03
N ASP A 245 14.77 -9.37 -10.33
CA ASP A 245 14.50 -8.25 -11.24
C ASP A 245 13.16 -7.54 -10.96
N LEU A 246 13.04 -6.97 -9.76
CA LEU A 246 11.86 -6.18 -9.34
C LEU A 246 11.68 -4.96 -10.22
N ASP A 247 12.78 -4.38 -10.72
CA ASP A 247 12.73 -3.22 -11.61
C ASP A 247 12.13 -3.57 -12.97
N VAL A 248 12.41 -4.76 -13.52
CA VAL A 248 11.77 -5.25 -14.75
C VAL A 248 10.28 -5.46 -14.51
N ALA A 249 9.89 -6.12 -13.42
CA ALA A 249 8.48 -6.33 -13.09
C ALA A 249 7.74 -4.98 -12.93
N ARG A 250 8.36 -4.01 -12.25
CA ARG A 250 7.84 -2.65 -12.07
C ARG A 250 7.68 -1.92 -13.41
N GLU A 251 8.69 -1.98 -14.28
CA GLU A 251 8.64 -1.36 -15.59
C GLU A 251 7.53 -1.95 -16.46
N LYS A 252 7.41 -3.28 -16.49
CA LYS A 252 6.39 -4.00 -17.25
C LYS A 252 4.97 -3.70 -16.75
N ILE A 253 4.76 -3.63 -15.43
CA ILE A 253 3.48 -3.16 -14.88
C ILE A 253 3.23 -1.70 -15.26
N GLY A 254 4.26 -0.84 -15.21
CA GLY A 254 4.15 0.55 -15.62
C GLY A 254 3.77 0.71 -17.09
N GLU A 255 4.32 -0.13 -17.96
CA GLU A 255 3.97 -0.19 -19.38
C GLU A 255 2.54 -0.70 -19.59
N PHE A 256 2.18 -1.80 -18.93
CA PHE A 256 0.82 -2.31 -18.94
C PHE A 256 -0.17 -1.24 -18.51
N TRP A 257 0.12 -0.55 -17.39
CA TRP A 257 -0.69 0.56 -16.90
C TRP A 257 -0.81 1.68 -17.93
N ARG A 258 0.28 2.10 -18.58
CA ARG A 258 0.23 3.11 -19.65
C ARG A 258 -0.67 2.70 -20.81
N ARG A 259 -0.76 1.41 -21.14
CA ARG A 259 -1.65 0.90 -22.21
C ARG A 259 -3.12 0.90 -21.81
N ILE A 260 -3.44 0.57 -20.54
CA ILE A 260 -4.83 0.54 -20.07
C ILE A 260 -5.33 1.85 -19.46
N LYS A 261 -4.43 2.77 -19.13
CA LYS A 261 -4.77 4.09 -18.61
C LYS A 261 -5.41 4.88 -19.74
N VAL A 262 -6.73 4.76 -19.82
CA VAL A 262 -7.57 5.61 -20.67
C VAL A 262 -7.40 7.06 -20.22
N GLU A 263 -7.94 8.02 -20.98
CA GLU A 263 -8.22 9.40 -20.54
C GLU A 263 -9.19 9.48 -19.35
N VAL A 264 -9.06 8.57 -18.37
CA VAL A 264 -9.34 8.83 -16.96
C VAL A 264 -8.84 10.24 -16.73
N GLY A 265 -9.77 11.18 -16.54
CA GLY A 265 -9.56 12.61 -16.81
C GLY A 265 -8.36 13.23 -16.07
N ARG A 266 -8.17 14.54 -16.19
CA ARG A 266 -7.03 15.27 -15.58
C ARG A 266 -6.84 15.11 -14.05
N GLY A 267 -7.62 14.27 -13.37
CA GLY A 267 -7.42 13.87 -12.00
C GLY A 267 -6.06 13.18 -11.78
N GLN A 268 -5.45 13.49 -10.66
CA GLN A 268 -4.19 12.91 -10.22
C GLN A 268 -4.42 11.43 -9.87
N VAL A 269 -3.98 10.52 -10.73
CA VAL A 269 -3.90 9.09 -10.41
C VAL A 269 -2.84 8.90 -9.35
N LEU A 270 -3.17 8.09 -8.36
CA LEU A 270 -2.32 7.85 -7.21
C LEU A 270 -1.72 6.47 -7.39
N GLU A 271 -0.41 6.42 -7.47
CA GLU A 271 0.34 5.20 -7.71
C GLU A 271 1.11 4.85 -6.45
N ALA A 272 1.00 3.59 -6.05
CA ALA A 272 1.85 3.00 -5.04
C ALA A 272 2.43 1.70 -5.61
N GLY A 273 3.75 1.56 -5.57
CA GLY A 273 4.45 0.33 -5.93
C GLY A 273 4.93 -0.40 -4.69
N MET A 274 4.96 -1.73 -4.76
CA MET A 274 5.51 -2.56 -3.70
C MET A 274 6.99 -2.20 -3.50
N ARG A 275 7.34 -1.77 -2.28
CA ARG A 275 8.74 -1.58 -1.89
C ARG A 275 9.18 -2.83 -1.14
N TRP A 276 10.04 -3.61 -1.77
CA TRP A 276 10.65 -4.73 -1.07
C TRP A 276 11.78 -4.24 -0.19
N GLU A 277 11.78 -4.67 1.07
CA GLU A 277 12.93 -4.52 1.94
C GLU A 277 13.65 -5.87 1.98
N ARG A 278 14.86 -5.92 1.40
CA ARG A 278 15.75 -7.09 1.56
C ARG A 278 16.11 -7.17 3.04
N GLY A 279 15.40 -8.01 3.78
CA GLY A 279 15.62 -8.22 5.21
C GLY A 279 16.66 -9.32 5.41
N ASN A 280 17.70 -9.06 6.20
CA ASN A 280 18.75 -10.03 6.59
C ASN A 280 18.25 -11.17 7.53
N GLY A 281 16.95 -11.48 7.54
CA GLY A 281 16.36 -12.45 8.47
C GLY A 281 15.88 -13.74 7.81
N VAL A 282 15.79 -14.81 8.59
CA VAL A 282 15.27 -16.16 8.25
C VAL A 282 13.73 -16.18 8.12
N ARG A 283 13.10 -15.05 7.82
CA ARG A 283 11.62 -14.99 7.70
C ARG A 283 11.21 -15.55 6.34
N ASN A 284 10.12 -16.31 6.31
CA ASN A 284 9.55 -16.88 5.09
C ASN A 284 9.23 -15.77 4.08
N ASP A 285 9.73 -15.90 2.85
CA ASP A 285 9.55 -14.90 1.78
C ASP A 285 8.07 -14.64 1.47
N ASN A 286 7.22 -15.66 1.62
CA ASN A 286 5.79 -15.53 1.42
C ASN A 286 5.15 -14.60 2.47
N GLU A 287 5.56 -14.67 3.75
CA GLU A 287 5.03 -13.78 4.79
C GLU A 287 5.45 -12.33 4.54
N ARG A 288 6.68 -12.13 4.08
CA ARG A 288 7.19 -10.81 3.73
C ARG A 288 6.46 -10.22 2.53
N GLU A 289 6.18 -11.05 1.51
CA GLU A 289 5.37 -10.67 0.34
C GLU A 289 3.99 -10.20 0.80
N VAL A 290 3.32 -10.98 1.62
CA VAL A 290 2.02 -10.65 2.22
C VAL A 290 2.09 -9.33 3.00
N GLU A 291 3.08 -9.17 3.88
CA GLU A 291 3.22 -7.94 4.66
C GLU A 291 3.44 -6.70 3.77
N ALA A 292 4.26 -6.81 2.73
CA ALA A 292 4.52 -5.72 1.80
C ALA A 292 3.26 -5.36 0.99
N VAL A 293 2.46 -6.34 0.57
CA VAL A 293 1.14 -6.10 -0.05
C VAL A 293 0.19 -5.41 0.94
N VAL A 294 0.14 -5.83 2.20
CA VAL A 294 -0.69 -5.17 3.23
C VAL A 294 -0.29 -3.71 3.43
N ARG A 295 1.01 -3.40 3.54
CA ARG A 295 1.50 -2.02 3.64
C ARG A 295 1.09 -1.19 2.43
N LEU A 296 1.25 -1.76 1.23
CA LEU A 296 0.90 -1.12 -0.03
C LEU A 296 -0.59 -0.71 -0.09
N TRP A 297 -1.49 -1.65 0.23
CA TRP A 297 -2.93 -1.39 0.30
C TRP A 297 -3.30 -0.39 1.40
N CYS A 298 -2.67 -0.48 2.58
CA CYS A 298 -2.96 0.44 3.68
C CYS A 298 -2.51 1.87 3.37
N GLU A 299 -1.40 2.05 2.68
CA GLU A 299 -0.89 3.37 2.32
C GLU A 299 -1.74 4.05 1.25
N ILE A 300 -2.16 3.32 0.21
CA ILE A 300 -3.00 3.92 -0.84
C ILE A 300 -4.42 4.25 -0.36
N LEU A 301 -4.95 3.48 0.60
CA LEU A 301 -6.28 3.68 1.19
C LEU A 301 -6.29 4.62 2.39
N LYS A 302 -5.13 5.11 2.82
CA LYS A 302 -4.98 5.99 3.97
C LYS A 302 -5.83 7.26 3.81
N PRO A 303 -6.51 7.72 4.88
CA PRO A 303 -7.27 8.97 4.83
C PRO A 303 -6.35 10.13 4.48
N ARG A 304 -6.77 10.97 3.54
CA ARG A 304 -6.08 12.19 3.17
C ARG A 304 -6.69 13.33 3.95
N VAL A 305 -5.86 14.00 4.73
CA VAL A 305 -6.20 15.18 5.53
C VAL A 305 -5.81 16.43 4.76
#